data_AF-A0A428T1E8-F1
#
_entry.id   AF-A0A428T1E8-F1
#
_cell.length_a   1.000
_cell.length_b   1.000
_cell.length_c   1.000
_cell.angle_alpha   90.00
_cell.angle_beta   90.00
_cell.angle_gamma   90.00
#
_symmetry.space_group_name_H-M   'P 1'
#
loop_
_entity.id
_entity.type
_entity.pdbx_description
1 polymer ?
#
loop_
_entity_poly.entity_id
_entity_poly.type
_entity_poly.pdbx_seq_one_letter_code
_entity_poly.pdbx_strand_id
1 'polypeptide(L)'
;MHLFDCHQVFHELYEADCSRASAEFRPKFKGSIPPAEIFQALGPSVDWHRKQLSRYKDLMKSIRLRETCLSCIRRRPQYGFPCGHLICRNCVRVFYPPSDSDPWQYRLETCHICSEPTPGLSVYLTPDTSQLRVLSVDGGGIRGSAPIGFLKSIQDEIGIPGYKVQRNFDVKIGTSSGALSVISLDVLGWSVDDCMSHLKRFAKESFVQRCPDFLLRLCRLPFVSSVVWLLQLVYALLADSKYDVNGLERLLQDTYGSDRCITDLSTATVMGTYVGVTLTKARDDYRHLESDDGQKLVKWWEVLRCATAAPL
;
A
#
# COMPACT_ATOMS: atom_id res chain seq x y z
N MET A 1 -5.74 13.55 23.12
CA MET A 1 -4.88 13.91 24.27
C MET A 1 -5.72 13.69 25.52
N HIS A 2 -5.35 12.77 26.39
CA HIS A 2 -6.14 12.53 27.62
C HIS A 2 -6.05 13.78 28.50
N LEU A 3 -7.18 14.25 29.03
CA LEU A 3 -7.30 15.46 29.85
C LEU A 3 -6.64 15.33 31.23
N PHE A 4 -5.88 14.25 31.48
CA PHE A 4 -5.34 13.89 32.76
C PHE A 4 -3.83 13.65 32.64
N ASP A 5 -3.09 14.10 33.66
CA ASP A 5 -1.67 13.82 33.79
C ASP A 5 -1.46 12.31 33.99
N CYS A 6 -0.74 11.67 33.06
CA CYS A 6 -0.51 10.23 33.11
C CYS A 6 0.31 9.80 34.34
N HIS A 7 1.14 10.70 34.89
CA HIS A 7 1.88 10.43 36.13
C HIS A 7 0.93 10.40 37.32
N GLN A 8 0.03 11.38 37.42
CA GLN A 8 -0.96 11.42 38.50
C GLN A 8 -1.89 10.20 38.45
N VAL A 9 -2.35 9.82 37.26
CA VAL A 9 -3.18 8.63 37.07
C VAL A 9 -2.44 7.36 37.52
N PHE A 10 -1.15 7.23 37.20
CA PHE A 10 -0.34 6.09 37.66
C PHE A 10 -0.23 6.04 39.19
N HIS A 11 0.13 7.16 39.81
CA HIS A 11 0.29 7.26 41.26
C HIS A 11 -1.00 6.98 42.03
N GLU A 12 -2.12 7.56 41.59
CA GLU A 12 -3.39 7.41 42.29
C GLU A 12 -4.04 6.04 42.10
N LEU A 13 -3.95 5.46 40.90
CA LEU A 13 -4.73 4.26 40.56
C LEU A 13 -3.91 2.96 40.48
N TYR A 14 -2.60 3.03 40.22
CA TYR A 14 -1.82 1.85 39.83
C TYR A 14 -0.60 1.58 40.72
N GLU A 15 -0.02 2.58 41.38
CA GLU A 15 1.26 2.45 42.11
C GLU A 15 1.22 1.40 43.23
N ALA A 16 0.17 1.40 44.06
CA ALA A 16 0.04 0.45 45.16
C ALA A 16 -0.09 -1.00 44.66
N ASP A 17 -0.88 -1.22 43.60
CA ASP A 17 -1.09 -2.53 42.99
C ASP A 17 0.16 -3.06 42.29
N CYS A 18 0.86 -2.21 41.55
CA CYS A 18 2.13 -2.55 40.91
C CYS A 18 3.21 -2.90 41.95
N SER A 19 3.28 -2.15 43.06
CA SER A 19 4.24 -2.40 44.14
C SER A 19 3.99 -3.75 44.82
N ARG A 20 2.72 -4.07 45.11
CA ARG A 20 2.32 -5.37 45.66
C ARG A 20 2.63 -6.51 44.69
N ALA A 21 2.26 -6.37 43.41
CA ALA A 21 2.54 -7.37 42.40
C ALA A 21 4.06 -7.62 42.21
N SER A 22 4.88 -6.57 42.25
CA SER A 22 6.34 -6.68 42.15
C SER A 22 6.95 -7.39 43.35
N ALA A 23 6.40 -7.24 44.56
CA ALA A 23 6.87 -7.93 45.76
C ALA A 23 6.57 -9.44 45.71
N GLU A 24 5.46 -9.83 45.07
CA GLU A 24 5.06 -11.23 44.90
C GLU A 24 5.67 -11.89 43.65
N PHE A 25 6.15 -11.10 42.69
CA PHE A 25 6.67 -11.60 41.42
C PHE A 25 7.98 -12.36 41.60
N ARG A 26 7.92 -13.70 41.49
CA ARG A 26 9.09 -14.56 41.41
C ARG A 26 9.40 -14.88 39.94
N PRO A 27 10.45 -14.30 39.33
CA PRO A 27 10.78 -14.61 37.95
C PRO A 27 11.13 -16.08 37.77
N LYS A 28 10.48 -16.75 36.81
CA LYS A 28 10.92 -18.07 36.30
C LYS A 28 12.09 -17.95 35.32
N PHE A 29 12.45 -16.73 34.91
CA PHE A 29 13.56 -16.44 34.01
C PHE A 29 14.82 -16.18 34.82
N LYS A 30 15.94 -16.86 34.52
CA LYS A 30 17.24 -16.71 35.20
C LYS A 30 17.97 -15.39 34.89
N GLY A 31 17.33 -14.45 34.21
CA GLY A 31 17.84 -13.09 34.03
C GLY A 31 17.40 -12.22 35.20
N SER A 32 18.29 -11.39 35.74
CA SER A 32 17.95 -10.42 36.78
C SER A 32 16.84 -9.50 36.27
N ILE A 33 15.67 -9.56 36.90
CA ILE A 33 14.69 -8.50 36.75
C ILE A 33 15.16 -7.37 37.66
N PRO A 34 15.49 -6.21 37.09
CA PRO A 34 16.00 -5.11 37.88
C PRO A 34 14.90 -4.61 38.85
N PRO A 35 15.24 -4.20 40.10
CA PRO A 35 14.28 -3.64 41.05
C PRO A 35 13.48 -2.46 40.50
N ALA A 36 12.32 -2.15 41.09
CA ALA A 36 11.46 -1.01 40.70
C ALA A 36 12.21 0.34 40.65
N GLU A 37 13.20 0.53 41.52
CA GLU A 37 14.09 1.70 41.55
C GLU A 37 14.91 1.86 40.26
N ILE A 38 15.26 0.74 39.61
CA ILE A 38 15.92 0.78 38.31
C ILE A 38 14.94 1.21 37.22
N PHE A 39 13.65 0.85 37.28
CA PHE A 39 12.67 1.32 36.30
C PHE A 39 12.49 2.84 36.32
N GLN A 40 12.53 3.47 37.51
CA GLN A 40 12.58 4.92 37.61
C GLN A 40 13.89 5.51 37.04
N ALA A 41 15.03 4.85 37.27
CA ALA A 41 16.33 5.26 36.73
C ALA A 41 16.48 5.06 35.21
N LEU A 42 15.73 4.13 34.60
CA LEU A 42 15.80 3.81 33.16
C LEU A 42 15.08 4.83 32.27
N GLY A 43 14.20 5.66 32.86
CA GLY A 43 13.38 6.65 32.15
C GLY A 43 12.21 6.01 31.39
N PRO A 44 11.53 6.79 30.51
CA PRO A 44 10.42 6.28 29.72
C PRO A 44 10.81 5.03 28.92
N SER A 45 9.92 4.04 28.86
CA SER A 45 10.16 2.78 28.13
C SER A 45 10.48 3.01 26.64
N VAL A 46 9.92 4.08 26.07
CA VAL A 46 10.21 4.56 24.71
C VAL A 46 11.67 4.95 24.54
N ASP A 47 12.23 5.68 25.50
CA ASP A 47 13.63 6.14 25.45
C ASP A 47 14.59 4.99 25.67
N TRP A 48 14.27 4.09 26.60
CA TRP A 48 15.05 2.87 26.79
C TRP A 48 15.06 2.02 25.52
N HIS A 49 13.91 1.83 24.87
CA HIS A 49 13.81 1.09 23.62
C HIS A 49 14.62 1.74 22.50
N ARG A 50 14.56 3.07 22.37
CA ARG A 50 15.37 3.83 21.40
C ARG A 50 16.87 3.62 21.64
N LYS A 51 17.31 3.61 22.90
CA LYS A 51 18.72 3.30 23.27
C LYS A 51 19.11 1.88 22.88
N GLN A 52 18.25 0.88 23.08
CA GLN A 52 18.55 -0.50 22.68
C GLN A 52 18.66 -0.63 21.16
N LEU A 53 17.73 -0.07 20.39
CA LEU A 53 17.82 -0.11 18.92
C LEU A 53 19.09 0.58 18.42
N SER A 54 19.44 1.74 18.97
CA SER A 54 20.69 2.42 18.63
C SER A 54 21.94 1.60 18.97
N ARG A 55 21.93 0.87 20.09
CA ARG A 55 23.05 0.01 20.51
C ARG A 55 23.30 -1.14 19.53
N TYR A 56 22.24 -1.70 18.96
CA TYR A 56 22.31 -2.83 18.03
C TYR A 56 22.13 -2.43 16.56
N LYS A 57 22.26 -1.13 16.23
CA LYS A 57 21.95 -0.59 14.89
C LYS A 57 22.67 -1.32 13.75
N ASP A 58 23.93 -1.71 13.94
CA ASP A 58 24.74 -2.33 12.89
C ASP A 58 24.26 -3.75 12.58
N LEU A 59 23.86 -4.48 13.62
CA LEU A 59 23.19 -5.79 13.47
C LEU A 59 21.81 -5.61 12.83
N MET A 60 21.03 -4.63 13.30
CA MET A 60 19.68 -4.39 12.77
C MET A 60 19.71 -3.91 11.31
N LYS A 61 20.81 -3.29 10.87
CA LYS A 61 21.02 -2.83 9.50
C LYS A 61 21.07 -3.97 8.47
N SER A 62 21.42 -5.19 8.85
CA SER A 62 21.42 -6.34 7.93
C SER A 62 20.11 -7.15 7.95
N ILE A 63 19.29 -6.97 8.98
CA ILE A 63 18.05 -7.75 9.16
C ILE A 63 16.89 -7.02 8.50
N ARG A 64 16.08 -7.75 7.72
CA ARG A 64 14.82 -7.26 7.15
C ARG A 64 13.71 -8.23 7.52
N LEU A 65 12.67 -7.73 8.18
CA LEU A 65 11.45 -8.48 8.49
C LEU A 65 10.27 -7.80 7.79
N ARG A 66 9.43 -8.60 7.13
CA ARG A 66 8.27 -8.13 6.37
C ARG A 66 6.94 -8.40 7.09
N GLU A 67 6.85 -9.52 7.80
CA GLU A 67 5.61 -9.88 8.53
C GLU A 67 5.53 -9.30 9.93
N THR A 68 6.67 -9.03 10.56
CA THR A 68 6.72 -8.49 11.92
C THR A 68 7.58 -7.25 11.95
N CYS A 69 7.04 -6.18 12.52
CA CYS A 69 7.74 -4.92 12.68
C CYS A 69 8.97 -5.14 13.56
N LEU A 70 10.16 -4.99 12.97
CA LEU A 70 11.44 -5.23 13.66
C LEU A 70 11.66 -4.28 14.85
N SER A 71 11.04 -3.11 14.86
CA SER A 71 11.07 -2.20 16.02
C SER A 71 10.33 -2.81 17.22
N CYS A 72 9.07 -3.24 17.09
CA CYS A 72 8.30 -3.72 18.26
C CYS A 72 8.25 -5.24 18.43
N ILE A 73 8.69 -6.01 17.43
CA ILE A 73 8.66 -7.49 17.38
C ILE A 73 7.26 -8.04 17.73
N ARG A 74 6.20 -7.32 17.33
CA ARG A 74 4.82 -7.66 17.74
C ARG A 74 3.78 -7.48 16.65
N ARG A 75 3.80 -6.35 15.94
CA ARG A 75 2.73 -5.97 14.99
C ARG A 75 3.21 -6.13 13.56
N ARG A 76 2.29 -6.36 12.64
CA ARG A 76 2.58 -6.31 11.22
C ARG A 76 3.03 -4.90 10.80
N PRO A 77 4.16 -4.75 10.10
CA PRO A 77 4.59 -3.45 9.65
C PRO A 77 3.78 -3.02 8.41
N GLN A 78 3.68 -1.71 8.20
CA GLN A 78 2.89 -1.10 7.12
C GLN A 78 3.65 -0.01 6.36
N TYR A 79 4.68 0.58 6.98
CA TYR A 79 5.40 1.72 6.43
C TYR A 79 6.86 1.36 6.18
N GLY A 80 7.26 1.36 4.90
CA GLY A 80 8.63 1.11 4.46
C GLY A 80 9.51 2.34 4.58
N PHE A 81 10.82 2.13 4.66
CA PHE A 81 11.86 3.14 4.51
C PHE A 81 12.73 2.81 3.29
N PRO A 82 13.39 3.80 2.66
CA PRO A 82 14.35 3.58 1.57
C PRO A 82 15.48 2.56 1.89
N CYS A 83 15.86 2.45 3.17
CA CYS A 83 16.82 1.44 3.64
C CYS A 83 16.28 -0.01 3.59
N GLY A 84 15.00 -0.19 3.27
CA GLY A 84 14.28 -1.46 3.19
C GLY A 84 13.61 -1.92 4.48
N HIS A 85 13.81 -1.22 5.61
CA HIS A 85 13.12 -1.55 6.86
C HIS A 85 11.63 -1.20 6.80
N LEU A 86 10.82 -1.93 7.58
CA LEU A 86 9.38 -1.77 7.66
C LEU A 86 8.96 -1.59 9.13
N ILE A 87 8.10 -0.61 9.41
CA ILE A 87 7.55 -0.38 10.77
C ILE A 87 6.01 -0.35 10.79
N CYS A 88 5.43 -0.66 11.94
CA CYS A 88 3.98 -0.63 12.13
C CYS A 88 3.47 0.77 12.48
N ARG A 89 2.16 1.00 12.32
CA ARG A 89 1.46 2.24 12.67
C ARG A 89 1.73 2.72 14.10
N ASN A 90 1.79 1.79 15.06
CA ASN A 90 2.06 2.14 16.45
C ASN A 90 3.49 2.66 16.64
N CYS A 91 4.48 2.06 15.97
CA CYS A 91 5.86 2.55 16.05
C CYS A 91 6.00 3.94 15.42
N VAL A 92 5.26 4.23 14.35
CA VAL A 92 5.20 5.60 13.79
C VAL A 92 4.75 6.59 14.88
N ARG A 93 3.61 6.34 15.52
CA ARG A 93 3.04 7.21 16.57
C ARG A 93 3.93 7.39 17.79
N VAL A 94 4.62 6.33 18.19
CA VAL A 94 5.42 6.30 19.42
C VAL A 94 6.78 6.97 19.22
N PHE A 95 7.42 6.76 18.07
CA PHE A 95 8.82 7.14 17.88
C PHE A 95 9.04 8.40 17.05
N TYR A 96 8.01 8.86 16.33
CA TYR A 96 8.09 10.05 15.49
C TYR A 96 7.15 11.14 15.98
N PRO A 97 7.59 12.40 15.97
CA PRO A 97 6.71 13.52 16.28
C PRO A 97 5.71 13.75 15.14
N PRO A 98 4.48 14.19 15.46
CA PRO A 98 3.58 14.73 14.45
C PRO A 98 4.13 16.06 13.89
N SER A 99 3.60 16.47 12.74
CA SER A 99 3.87 17.76 12.14
C SER A 99 3.18 18.87 12.94
N ASP A 100 3.81 20.03 13.04
CA ASP A 100 3.25 21.21 13.70
C ASP A 100 1.93 21.69 13.06
N SER A 101 1.78 21.45 11.75
CA SER A 101 0.60 21.86 10.97
C SER A 101 -0.56 20.86 11.04
N ASP A 102 -0.28 19.59 11.28
CA ASP A 102 -1.26 18.51 11.22
C ASP A 102 -0.88 17.38 12.21
N PRO A 103 -1.67 17.18 13.28
CA PRO A 103 -1.36 16.20 14.32
C PRO A 103 -1.41 14.74 13.83
N TRP A 104 -1.94 14.50 12.64
CA TRP A 104 -2.06 13.17 12.03
C TRP A 104 -1.00 12.91 10.97
N GLN A 105 -0.22 13.92 10.61
CA GLN A 105 0.93 13.79 9.73
C GLN A 105 2.20 13.59 10.57
N TYR A 106 3.00 12.57 10.28
CA TYR A 106 4.23 12.25 10.98
C TYR A 106 5.44 12.41 10.06
N ARG A 107 6.51 13.04 10.54
CA ARG A 107 7.76 13.21 9.79
C ARG A 107 8.74 12.12 10.19
N LEU A 108 9.11 11.29 9.23
CA LEU A 108 9.99 10.15 9.43
C LEU A 108 11.38 10.51 8.87
N GLU A 109 12.08 11.43 9.51
CA GLU A 109 13.35 11.99 8.99
C GLU A 109 14.53 11.00 9.04
N THR A 110 14.43 9.96 9.86
CA THR A 110 15.40 8.86 9.94
C THR A 110 14.69 7.53 10.15
N CYS A 111 15.28 6.43 9.69
CA CYS A 111 14.79 5.09 10.01
C CYS A 111 15.01 4.77 11.49
N HIS A 112 13.93 4.45 12.22
CA HIS A 112 14.00 4.17 13.65
C HIS A 112 14.83 2.91 14.00
N ILE A 113 15.09 2.04 13.02
CA ILE A 113 15.78 0.77 13.23
C ILE A 113 17.30 0.88 12.98
N CYS A 114 17.71 1.51 11.88
CA CYS A 114 19.12 1.59 11.47
C CYS A 114 19.70 3.01 11.44
N SER A 115 18.88 4.01 11.75
CA SER A 115 19.24 5.44 11.75
C SER A 115 19.67 6.01 10.40
N GLU A 116 19.39 5.33 9.28
CA GLU A 116 19.62 5.90 7.96
C GLU A 116 18.69 7.11 7.72
N PRO A 117 19.20 8.22 7.16
CA PRO A 117 18.41 9.42 6.92
C PRO A 117 17.38 9.20 5.82
N THR A 118 16.20 9.78 6.03
CA THR A 118 15.04 9.67 5.12
C THR A 118 14.40 11.05 4.94
N PRO A 119 15.12 11.99 4.27
CA PRO A 119 14.70 13.37 4.15
C PRO A 119 13.38 13.48 3.38
N GLY A 120 12.46 14.32 3.90
CA GLY A 120 11.17 14.60 3.26
C GLY A 120 10.15 13.47 3.39
N LEU A 121 10.47 12.38 4.09
CA LEU A 121 9.53 11.28 4.29
C LEU A 121 8.44 11.68 5.29
N SER A 122 7.18 11.62 4.85
CA SER A 122 6.02 11.85 5.70
C SER A 122 4.96 10.77 5.51
N VAL A 123 4.25 10.48 6.59
CA VAL A 123 3.17 9.51 6.65
C VAL A 123 1.96 10.19 7.26
N TYR A 124 0.78 10.04 6.66
CA TYR A 124 -0.46 10.46 7.29
C TYR A 124 -1.13 9.24 7.95
N LEU A 125 -1.57 9.40 9.20
CA LEU A 125 -2.27 8.37 9.95
C LEU A 125 -3.69 8.82 10.19
N THR A 126 -4.66 8.15 9.57
CA THR A 126 -6.09 8.45 9.77
C THR A 126 -6.41 8.52 11.28
N PRO A 127 -7.15 9.55 11.73
CA PRO A 127 -7.57 9.69 13.12
C PRO A 127 -8.29 8.44 13.62
N ASP A 128 -8.09 8.07 14.89
CA ASP A 128 -8.77 6.90 15.47
C ASP A 128 -10.29 7.08 15.58
N THR A 129 -10.76 8.32 15.58
CA THR A 129 -12.18 8.68 15.59
C THR A 129 -12.78 8.82 14.19
N SER A 130 -11.99 8.68 13.12
CA SER A 130 -12.49 8.80 11.76
C SER A 130 -13.32 7.57 11.39
N GLN A 131 -14.50 7.79 10.80
CA GLN A 131 -15.21 6.71 10.13
C GLN A 131 -14.46 6.30 8.85
N LEU A 132 -14.56 5.01 8.52
CA LEU A 132 -13.91 4.44 7.34
C LEU A 132 -14.67 4.82 6.07
N ARG A 133 -14.02 5.50 5.14
CA ARG A 133 -14.59 5.85 3.82
C ARG A 133 -13.93 4.99 2.76
N VAL A 134 -14.74 4.19 2.06
CA VAL A 134 -14.27 3.21 1.09
C VAL A 134 -14.69 3.62 -0.32
N LEU A 135 -13.75 3.56 -1.26
CA LEU A 135 -14.03 3.70 -2.69
C LEU A 135 -13.71 2.36 -3.38
N SER A 136 -14.71 1.75 -4.00
CA SER A 136 -14.53 0.59 -4.87
C SER A 136 -14.62 1.02 -6.33
N VAL A 137 -13.65 0.62 -7.14
CA VAL A 137 -13.60 0.90 -8.58
C VAL A 137 -13.62 -0.42 -9.33
N ASP A 138 -14.75 -0.68 -9.97
CA ASP A 138 -14.95 -1.91 -10.73
C ASP A 138 -14.23 -1.88 -12.08
N GLY A 139 -13.92 -3.08 -12.56
CA GLY A 139 -13.32 -3.30 -13.88
C GLY A 139 -14.33 -3.17 -15.01
N GLY A 140 -13.86 -2.86 -16.21
CA GLY A 140 -14.71 -2.77 -17.39
C GLY A 140 -13.97 -2.71 -18.73
N GLY A 141 -12.67 -3.05 -18.75
CA GLY A 141 -11.81 -2.86 -19.91
C GLY A 141 -11.78 -1.39 -20.34
N ILE A 142 -12.13 -1.12 -21.59
CA ILE A 142 -12.20 0.26 -22.13
C ILE A 142 -13.19 1.17 -21.37
N ARG A 143 -14.21 0.59 -20.73
CA ARG A 143 -15.20 1.33 -19.91
C ARG A 143 -14.69 1.69 -18.51
N GLY A 144 -13.47 1.27 -18.14
CA GLY A 144 -12.85 1.61 -16.86
C GLY A 144 -12.63 3.11 -16.62
N SER A 145 -12.83 3.95 -17.65
CA SER A 145 -12.81 5.41 -17.52
C SER A 145 -14.09 6.00 -16.91
N ALA A 146 -15.23 5.30 -16.98
CA ALA A 146 -16.51 5.82 -16.47
C ALA A 146 -16.50 6.09 -14.95
N PRO A 147 -16.00 5.19 -14.08
CA PRO A 147 -15.85 5.46 -12.64
C PRO A 147 -15.03 6.72 -12.34
N ILE A 148 -14.00 6.99 -13.14
CA ILE A 148 -13.15 8.18 -12.98
C ILE A 148 -13.88 9.46 -13.37
N GLY A 149 -14.78 9.38 -14.36
CA GLY A 149 -15.68 10.49 -14.70
C GLY A 149 -16.61 10.88 -13.55
N PHE A 150 -17.11 9.91 -12.77
CA PHE A 150 -17.89 10.19 -11.57
C PHE A 150 -17.04 10.87 -10.48
N LEU A 151 -15.82 10.39 -10.24
CA LEU A 151 -14.90 11.06 -9.31
C LEU A 151 -14.59 12.50 -9.75
N LYS A 152 -14.43 12.75 -11.06
CA LYS A 152 -14.24 14.10 -11.60
C LYS A 152 -15.44 14.99 -11.31
N SER A 153 -16.65 14.47 -11.52
CA SER A 153 -17.88 15.20 -11.24
C SER A 153 -17.99 15.58 -9.76
N ILE A 154 -17.63 14.66 -8.85
CA ILE A 154 -17.56 14.95 -7.41
C ILE A 154 -16.50 16.01 -7.11
N GLN A 155 -15.32 15.91 -7.72
CA GLN A 155 -14.24 16.90 -7.53
C GLN A 155 -14.66 18.30 -7.99
N ASP A 156 -15.38 18.37 -9.11
CA ASP A 156 -15.87 19.63 -9.69
C ASP A 156 -16.95 20.26 -8.83
N GLU A 157 -17.86 19.45 -8.28
CA GLU A 157 -18.89 19.91 -7.35
C GLU A 157 -18.30 20.41 -6.03
N ILE A 158 -17.21 19.79 -5.53
CA ILE A 158 -16.47 20.29 -4.37
C ILE A 158 -15.91 21.69 -4.65
N GLY A 159 -15.50 21.97 -5.88
CA GLY A 159 -15.14 23.32 -6.32
C GLY A 159 -13.88 23.93 -5.68
N ILE A 160 -13.07 23.13 -4.97
CA ILE A 160 -11.84 23.60 -4.32
C ILE A 160 -10.65 23.45 -5.28
N PRO A 161 -9.98 24.55 -5.70
CA PRO A 161 -8.85 24.47 -6.61
C PRO A 161 -7.70 23.61 -6.07
N GLY A 162 -7.16 22.72 -6.91
CA GLY A 162 -6.05 21.84 -6.54
C GLY A 162 -6.43 20.72 -5.55
N TYR A 163 -7.70 20.60 -5.17
CA TYR A 163 -8.16 19.56 -4.28
C TYR A 163 -8.19 18.20 -4.97
N LYS A 164 -7.49 17.25 -4.38
CA LYS A 164 -7.46 15.84 -4.82
C LYS A 164 -8.60 15.09 -4.16
N VAL A 165 -9.71 14.87 -4.90
CA VAL A 165 -10.91 14.18 -4.38
C VAL A 165 -10.60 12.80 -3.79
N GLN A 166 -9.54 12.15 -4.26
CA GLN A 166 -9.09 10.86 -3.72
C GLN A 166 -8.70 10.92 -2.23
N ARG A 167 -8.42 12.10 -1.66
CA ARG A 167 -8.16 12.27 -0.20
C ARG A 167 -9.40 12.02 0.66
N ASN A 168 -10.59 11.95 0.07
CA ASN A 168 -11.83 11.69 0.81
C ASN A 168 -12.04 10.23 1.16
N PHE A 169 -11.18 9.32 0.69
CA PHE A 169 -11.34 7.88 0.88
C PHE A 169 -10.13 7.28 1.56
N ASP A 170 -10.35 6.60 2.68
CA ASP A 170 -9.32 5.98 3.51
C ASP A 170 -8.88 4.63 2.93
N VAL A 171 -9.80 3.92 2.27
CA VAL A 171 -9.52 2.64 1.60
C VAL A 171 -10.02 2.70 0.17
N LYS A 172 -9.21 2.24 -0.77
CA LYS A 172 -9.55 2.19 -2.19
C LYS A 172 -9.26 0.83 -2.75
N ILE A 173 -10.24 0.23 -3.39
CA ILE A 173 -10.15 -1.13 -3.92
C ILE A 173 -10.43 -1.07 -5.41
N GLY A 174 -9.56 -1.68 -6.21
CA GLY A 174 -9.71 -1.73 -7.66
C GLY A 174 -9.77 -3.16 -8.18
N THR A 175 -10.71 -3.42 -9.09
CA THR A 175 -10.84 -4.70 -9.80
C THR A 175 -10.45 -4.49 -11.26
N SER A 176 -9.55 -5.32 -11.82
CA SER A 176 -9.14 -5.24 -13.23
C SER A 176 -8.71 -3.82 -13.67
N SER A 177 -9.33 -3.21 -14.68
CA SER A 177 -9.05 -1.82 -15.08
C SER A 177 -9.27 -0.79 -13.95
N GLY A 178 -10.11 -1.12 -12.96
CA GLY A 178 -10.25 -0.33 -11.74
C GLY A 178 -9.00 -0.34 -10.86
N ALA A 179 -8.21 -1.43 -10.89
CA ALA A 179 -6.91 -1.49 -10.21
C ALA A 179 -5.92 -0.49 -10.80
N LEU A 180 -5.86 -0.38 -12.13
CA LEU A 180 -5.06 0.65 -12.82
C LEU A 180 -5.43 2.06 -12.33
N SER A 181 -6.74 2.30 -12.17
CA SER A 181 -7.28 3.57 -11.72
C SER A 181 -6.85 3.92 -10.29
N VAL A 182 -7.07 3.00 -9.35
CA VAL A 182 -6.73 3.22 -7.93
C VAL A 182 -5.22 3.38 -7.75
N ILE A 183 -4.40 2.58 -8.42
CA ILE A 183 -2.93 2.69 -8.34
C ILE A 183 -2.44 4.00 -8.95
N SER A 184 -3.04 4.46 -10.06
CA SER A 184 -2.71 5.75 -10.66
C SER A 184 -3.02 6.92 -9.71
N LEU A 185 -4.20 6.92 -9.08
CA LEU A 185 -4.63 7.99 -8.18
C LEU A 185 -3.84 8.05 -6.87
N ASP A 186 -3.53 6.89 -6.28
CA ASP A 186 -2.99 6.81 -4.91
C ASP A 186 -1.53 6.43 -4.87
N VAL A 187 -1.07 5.43 -5.62
CA VAL A 187 0.35 5.06 -5.58
C VAL A 187 1.18 6.06 -6.38
N LEU A 188 0.75 6.38 -7.60
CA LEU A 188 1.43 7.38 -8.46
C LEU A 188 1.04 8.82 -8.11
N GLY A 189 -0.08 9.02 -7.41
CA GLY A 189 -0.50 10.33 -6.93
C GLY A 189 -1.07 11.25 -8.02
N TRP A 190 -1.51 10.70 -9.14
CA TRP A 190 -2.00 11.46 -10.29
C TRP A 190 -3.30 12.21 -10.00
N SER A 191 -3.56 13.25 -10.79
CA SER A 191 -4.86 13.89 -10.80
C SER A 191 -5.92 12.97 -11.43
N VAL A 192 -7.19 13.28 -11.19
CA VAL A 192 -8.31 12.58 -11.84
C VAL A 192 -8.22 12.69 -13.36
N ASP A 193 -7.81 13.86 -13.87
CA ASP A 193 -7.65 14.12 -15.30
C ASP A 193 -6.50 13.33 -15.95
N ASP A 194 -5.35 13.26 -15.27
CA ASP A 194 -4.21 12.46 -15.71
C ASP A 194 -4.55 10.97 -15.70
N CYS A 195 -5.23 10.50 -14.65
CA CYS A 195 -5.71 9.13 -14.56
C CYS A 195 -6.67 8.80 -15.70
N MET A 196 -7.64 9.67 -15.98
CA MET A 196 -8.59 9.47 -17.08
C MET A 196 -7.89 9.44 -18.45
N SER A 197 -6.93 10.34 -18.66
CA SER A 197 -6.14 10.41 -19.90
C SER A 197 -5.29 9.17 -20.08
N HIS A 198 -4.66 8.70 -19.01
CA HIS A 198 -3.91 7.45 -19.01
C HIS A 198 -4.79 6.25 -19.34
N LEU A 199 -5.95 6.08 -18.71
CA LEU A 199 -6.83 4.93 -18.98
C LEU A 199 -7.28 4.88 -20.45
N LYS A 200 -7.55 6.03 -21.07
CA LYS A 200 -7.87 6.12 -22.51
C LYS A 200 -6.69 5.68 -23.37
N ARG A 201 -5.48 6.16 -23.07
CA ARG A 201 -4.25 5.77 -23.79
C ARG A 201 -3.95 4.28 -23.59
N PHE A 202 -4.02 3.81 -22.36
CA PHE A 202 -3.80 2.42 -21.98
C PHE A 202 -4.75 1.49 -22.71
N ALA A 203 -6.04 1.83 -22.81
CA ALA A 203 -7.00 1.04 -23.58
C ALA A 203 -6.62 0.98 -25.06
N LYS A 204 -6.19 2.09 -25.67
CA LYS A 204 -5.78 2.12 -27.08
C LYS A 204 -4.55 1.25 -27.35
N GLU A 205 -3.59 1.26 -26.44
CA GLU A 205 -2.32 0.51 -26.56
C GLU A 205 -2.46 -0.97 -26.18
N SER A 206 -3.36 -1.30 -25.24
CA SER A 206 -3.55 -2.67 -24.73
C SER A 206 -4.50 -3.52 -25.57
N PHE A 207 -5.49 -2.91 -26.23
CA PHE A 207 -6.48 -3.62 -27.04
C PHE A 207 -6.07 -3.76 -28.52
N VAL A 208 -4.77 -3.69 -28.83
CA VAL A 208 -4.26 -4.00 -30.18
C VAL A 208 -4.43 -5.50 -30.42
N GLN A 209 -5.40 -5.86 -31.26
CA GLN A 209 -5.67 -7.25 -31.62
C GLN A 209 -4.46 -7.83 -32.37
N ARG A 210 -4.10 -9.08 -32.07
CA ARG A 210 -3.19 -9.86 -32.92
C ARG A 210 -3.91 -10.20 -34.22
N CYS A 211 -3.89 -9.29 -35.18
CA CYS A 211 -4.39 -9.55 -36.52
C CYS A 211 -3.22 -9.45 -37.50
N PRO A 212 -2.81 -10.55 -38.15
CA PRO A 212 -1.95 -10.48 -39.32
C PRO A 212 -2.50 -9.45 -40.31
N ASP A 213 -1.66 -8.54 -40.80
CA ASP A 213 -2.07 -7.45 -41.71
C ASP A 213 -2.89 -7.96 -42.91
N PHE A 214 -2.65 -9.20 -43.36
CA PHE A 214 -3.40 -9.84 -44.43
C PHE A 214 -4.87 -10.10 -44.04
N LEU A 215 -5.16 -10.60 -42.82
CA LEU A 215 -6.53 -10.83 -42.34
C LEU A 215 -7.29 -9.52 -42.16
N LEU A 216 -6.62 -8.47 -41.69
CA LEU A 216 -7.21 -7.14 -41.54
C LEU A 216 -7.61 -6.52 -42.89
N ARG A 217 -6.83 -6.78 -43.96
CA ARG A 217 -7.18 -6.39 -45.34
C ARG A 217 -8.35 -7.18 -45.89
N LEU A 218 -8.42 -8.49 -45.62
CA LEU A 218 -9.54 -9.35 -46.05
C LEU A 218 -10.87 -9.00 -45.36
N CYS A 219 -10.85 -8.50 -44.12
CA CYS A 219 -12.05 -7.99 -43.43
C CYS A 219 -12.75 -6.83 -44.16
N ARG A 220 -12.06 -6.09 -45.04
CA ARG A 220 -12.64 -4.96 -45.79
C ARG A 220 -13.44 -5.38 -47.02
N LEU A 221 -13.39 -6.66 -47.38
CA LEU A 221 -14.17 -7.20 -48.50
C LEU A 221 -15.56 -7.63 -48.00
N PRO A 222 -16.65 -7.13 -48.61
CA PRO A 222 -17.99 -7.64 -48.31
C PRO A 222 -18.03 -9.15 -48.58
N PHE A 223 -18.79 -9.90 -47.76
CA PHE A 223 -18.96 -11.37 -47.80
C PHE A 223 -17.83 -12.24 -47.21
N VAL A 224 -16.68 -11.68 -46.78
CA VAL A 224 -15.57 -12.48 -46.19
C VAL A 224 -15.45 -12.31 -44.66
N SER A 225 -16.17 -11.36 -44.07
CA SER A 225 -16.02 -10.99 -42.65
C SER A 225 -16.31 -12.13 -41.67
N SER A 226 -17.28 -12.99 -41.96
CA SER A 226 -17.64 -14.13 -41.10
C SER A 226 -16.55 -15.20 -41.03
N VAL A 227 -15.87 -15.46 -42.17
CA VAL A 227 -14.76 -16.42 -42.25
C VAL A 227 -13.53 -15.86 -41.56
N VAL A 228 -13.24 -14.57 -41.73
CA VAL A 228 -12.11 -13.92 -41.07
C VAL A 228 -12.32 -13.85 -39.55
N TRP A 229 -13.54 -13.60 -39.08
CA TRP A 229 -13.86 -13.64 -37.65
C TRP A 229 -13.64 -15.05 -37.05
N LEU A 230 -14.06 -16.11 -37.76
CA LEU A 230 -13.83 -17.49 -37.33
C LEU A 230 -12.34 -17.84 -37.28
N LEU A 231 -11.56 -17.41 -38.29
CA LEU A 231 -10.10 -17.59 -38.32
C LEU A 231 -9.40 -16.79 -37.21
N GLN A 232 -9.88 -15.60 -36.88
CA GLN A 232 -9.40 -14.81 -35.74
C GLN A 232 -9.70 -15.50 -34.41
N LEU A 233 -10.89 -16.09 -34.26
CA LEU A 233 -11.25 -16.86 -33.07
C LEU A 233 -10.35 -18.09 -32.92
N VAL A 234 -10.15 -18.86 -34.00
CA VAL A 234 -9.26 -20.02 -34.02
C VAL A 234 -7.82 -19.60 -33.70
N TYR A 235 -7.34 -18.49 -34.26
CA TYR A 235 -6.01 -17.96 -33.97
C TYR A 235 -5.88 -17.51 -32.51
N ALA A 236 -6.89 -16.84 -31.95
CA ALA A 236 -6.90 -16.43 -30.55
C ALA A 236 -6.93 -17.64 -29.59
N LEU A 237 -7.64 -18.71 -29.95
CA LEU A 237 -7.66 -19.98 -29.22
C LEU A 237 -6.30 -20.70 -29.30
N LEU A 238 -5.65 -20.71 -30.47
CA LEU A 238 -4.32 -21.31 -30.65
C LEU A 238 -3.21 -20.50 -29.97
N ALA A 239 -3.32 -19.17 -29.94
CA ALA A 239 -2.39 -18.26 -29.28
C ALA A 239 -2.70 -18.04 -27.80
N ASP A 240 -3.75 -18.72 -27.28
CA ASP A 240 -4.22 -18.70 -25.88
C ASP A 240 -4.47 -17.28 -25.30
N SER A 241 -4.62 -16.28 -26.18
CA SER A 241 -4.83 -14.87 -25.83
C SER A 241 -5.23 -14.02 -27.04
N LYS A 242 -6.17 -13.09 -26.84
CA LYS A 242 -6.68 -12.18 -27.89
C LYS A 242 -5.76 -10.97 -28.15
N TYR A 243 -4.96 -10.58 -27.15
CA TYR A 243 -4.15 -9.37 -27.15
C TYR A 243 -2.67 -9.70 -26.90
N ASP A 244 -1.77 -8.81 -27.30
CA ASP A 244 -0.34 -9.03 -27.10
C ASP A 244 0.10 -8.84 -25.64
N VAL A 245 0.56 -9.94 -25.02
CA VAL A 245 1.00 -9.96 -23.62
C VAL A 245 2.27 -9.14 -23.40
N ASN A 246 3.22 -9.18 -24.35
CA ASN A 246 4.49 -8.47 -24.22
C ASN A 246 4.30 -6.96 -24.26
N GLY A 247 3.43 -6.45 -25.14
CA GLY A 247 3.05 -5.04 -25.20
C GLY A 247 2.39 -4.56 -23.91
N LEU A 248 1.48 -5.36 -23.35
CA LEU A 248 0.81 -5.04 -22.09
C LEU A 248 1.79 -5.00 -20.91
N GLU A 249 2.67 -5.99 -20.78
CA GLU A 249 3.66 -6.04 -19.70
C GLU A 249 4.62 -4.86 -19.74
N ARG A 250 5.13 -4.50 -20.92
CA ARG A 250 5.98 -3.31 -21.09
C ARG A 250 5.24 -2.05 -20.69
N LEU A 251 4.00 -1.89 -21.14
CA LEU A 251 3.18 -0.73 -20.80
C LEU A 251 2.94 -0.60 -19.29
N LEU A 252 2.71 -1.74 -18.61
CA LEU A 252 2.57 -1.78 -17.16
C LEU A 252 3.89 -1.43 -16.45
N GLN A 253 5.02 -1.97 -16.91
CA GLN A 253 6.34 -1.68 -16.33
C GLN A 253 6.74 -0.21 -16.53
N ASP A 254 6.53 0.33 -17.73
CA ASP A 254 6.84 1.73 -18.07
C ASP A 254 6.00 2.72 -17.26
N THR A 255 4.74 2.38 -17.02
CA THR A 255 3.80 3.27 -16.30
C THR A 255 3.94 3.15 -14.78
N TYR A 256 3.92 1.92 -14.26
CA TYR A 256 3.82 1.68 -12.82
C TYR A 256 5.18 1.41 -12.15
N GLY A 257 6.23 1.29 -12.96
CA GLY A 257 7.61 1.04 -12.53
C GLY A 257 7.96 -0.44 -12.53
N SER A 258 9.08 -0.78 -13.16
CA SER A 258 9.64 -2.15 -13.21
C SER A 258 10.02 -2.69 -11.84
N ASP A 259 10.41 -1.82 -10.91
CA ASP A 259 10.97 -2.17 -9.60
C ASP A 259 10.16 -1.61 -8.43
N ARG A 260 9.04 -0.94 -8.71
CA ARG A 260 8.17 -0.41 -7.66
C ARG A 260 7.43 -1.53 -6.97
N CYS A 261 7.62 -1.63 -5.66
CA CYS A 261 7.07 -2.67 -4.81
C CYS A 261 5.83 -2.18 -4.04
N ILE A 262 4.99 -3.12 -3.61
CA ILE A 262 3.77 -2.81 -2.83
C ILE A 262 4.05 -2.22 -1.44
N THR A 263 5.27 -2.43 -0.94
CA THR A 263 5.73 -1.93 0.37
C THR A 263 6.51 -0.62 0.25
N ASP A 264 6.73 -0.14 -0.97
CA ASP A 264 7.40 1.13 -1.20
C ASP A 264 6.52 2.28 -0.74
N LEU A 265 7.20 3.32 -0.27
CA LEU A 265 6.56 4.59 0.01
C LEU A 265 5.99 5.17 -1.27
N SER A 266 4.75 5.62 -1.18
CA SER A 266 4.00 6.15 -2.30
C SER A 266 3.14 7.33 -1.87
N THR A 267 2.48 7.98 -2.82
CA THR A 267 1.56 9.07 -2.51
C THR A 267 0.43 8.61 -1.58
N ALA A 268 0.06 7.33 -1.62
CA ALA A 268 -0.94 6.72 -0.75
C ALA A 268 -0.51 6.81 0.72
N THR A 269 0.77 6.55 1.01
CA THR A 269 1.32 6.69 2.36
C THR A 269 1.28 8.14 2.86
N VAL A 270 1.59 9.09 1.96
CA VAL A 270 1.54 10.53 2.27
C VAL A 270 0.10 10.99 2.51
N MET A 271 -0.87 10.40 1.81
CA MET A 271 -2.30 10.66 2.01
C MET A 271 -2.91 9.85 3.16
N GLY A 272 -2.22 8.84 3.66
CA GLY A 272 -2.69 7.91 4.70
C GLY A 272 -3.81 6.99 4.22
N THR A 273 -3.77 6.61 2.95
CA THR A 273 -4.77 5.79 2.29
C THR A 273 -4.27 4.37 2.08
N TYR A 274 -5.18 3.41 2.20
CA TYR A 274 -4.94 2.01 1.93
C TYR A 274 -5.43 1.67 0.53
N VAL A 275 -4.61 0.92 -0.21
CA VAL A 275 -4.93 0.49 -1.56
C VAL A 275 -5.01 -1.03 -1.60
N GLY A 276 -6.10 -1.54 -2.18
CA GLY A 276 -6.33 -2.95 -2.44
C GLY A 276 -6.55 -3.21 -3.93
N VAL A 277 -6.08 -4.36 -4.39
CA VAL A 277 -6.35 -4.87 -5.74
C VAL A 277 -6.91 -6.27 -5.62
N THR A 278 -8.04 -6.53 -6.27
CA THR A 278 -8.63 -7.86 -6.29
C THR A 278 -8.02 -8.71 -7.40
N LEU A 279 -7.65 -9.94 -7.08
CA LEU A 279 -7.11 -10.92 -8.02
C LEU A 279 -7.98 -12.17 -8.01
N THR A 280 -8.20 -12.77 -9.17
CA THR A 280 -8.92 -14.05 -9.29
C THR A 280 -7.93 -15.15 -9.64
N LYS A 281 -7.98 -16.26 -8.91
CA LYS A 281 -7.16 -17.45 -9.17
C LYS A 281 -8.03 -18.53 -9.80
N ALA A 282 -7.51 -19.25 -10.80
CA ALA A 282 -8.23 -20.33 -11.49
C ALA A 282 -8.48 -21.61 -10.65
N ARG A 283 -8.21 -21.58 -9.34
CA ARG A 283 -8.51 -22.67 -8.39
C ARG A 283 -9.43 -22.08 -7.32
N ASP A 284 -10.50 -22.80 -6.95
CA ASP A 284 -11.64 -22.37 -6.11
C ASP A 284 -11.31 -22.06 -4.63
N ASP A 285 -10.25 -21.29 -4.37
CA ASP A 285 -9.92 -20.83 -3.02
C ASP A 285 -9.76 -19.31 -3.01
N TYR A 286 -10.71 -18.62 -2.36
CA TYR A 286 -10.60 -17.19 -2.09
C TYR A 286 -9.65 -17.01 -0.91
N ARG A 287 -8.40 -16.65 -1.20
CA ARG A 287 -7.44 -16.22 -0.19
C ARG A 287 -7.21 -14.73 -0.32
N HIS A 288 -7.30 -14.03 0.80
CA HIS A 288 -6.57 -12.78 0.94
C HIS A 288 -5.09 -13.14 0.79
N LEU A 289 -4.51 -12.85 -0.38
CA LEU A 289 -3.08 -12.91 -0.54
C LEU A 289 -2.51 -11.77 0.29
N GLU A 290 -2.17 -12.10 1.54
CA GLU A 290 -1.13 -11.37 2.24
C GLU A 290 0.11 -11.37 1.36
N SER A 291 1.02 -10.40 1.53
CA SER A 291 2.34 -10.39 0.87
C SER A 291 3.19 -11.57 1.38
N ASP A 292 2.69 -12.79 1.26
CA ASP A 292 2.92 -13.96 2.12
C ASP A 292 4.10 -14.82 1.66
N ASP A 293 5.00 -14.23 0.87
CA ASP A 293 6.35 -14.76 0.75
C ASP A 293 7.29 -13.66 1.21
N GLY A 294 7.51 -13.60 2.53
CA GLY A 294 8.36 -12.64 3.23
C GLY A 294 9.82 -12.54 2.73
N GLN A 295 10.16 -13.17 1.60
CA GLN A 295 11.43 -13.09 0.88
C GLN A 295 11.34 -12.31 -0.45
N LYS A 296 10.20 -12.30 -1.16
CA LYS A 296 10.11 -11.69 -2.50
C LYS A 296 9.36 -10.37 -2.49
N LEU A 297 10.00 -9.33 -3.03
CA LEU A 297 9.38 -8.03 -3.25
C LEU A 297 8.31 -8.18 -4.34
N VAL A 298 7.03 -8.08 -3.96
CA VAL A 298 5.91 -8.07 -4.92
C VAL A 298 5.88 -6.72 -5.62
N LYS A 299 5.94 -6.74 -6.96
CA LYS A 299 5.97 -5.53 -7.78
C LYS A 299 4.57 -5.15 -8.25
N TRP A 300 4.28 -3.86 -8.30
CA TRP A 300 2.94 -3.39 -8.70
C TRP A 300 2.56 -3.81 -10.12
N TRP A 301 3.51 -3.81 -11.07
CA TRP A 301 3.21 -4.22 -12.44
C TRP A 301 2.82 -5.70 -12.55
N GLU A 302 3.38 -6.58 -11.70
CA GLU A 302 3.02 -8.00 -11.64
C GLU A 302 1.59 -8.17 -11.11
N VAL A 303 1.24 -7.44 -10.05
CA VAL A 303 -0.11 -7.42 -9.48
C VAL A 303 -1.12 -6.92 -10.50
N LEU A 304 -0.81 -5.82 -11.20
CA LEU A 304 -1.69 -5.23 -12.21
C LEU A 304 -1.84 -6.12 -13.45
N ARG A 305 -0.78 -6.83 -13.85
CA ARG A 305 -0.85 -7.86 -14.90
C ARG A 305 -1.85 -8.95 -14.51
N CYS A 306 -1.77 -9.46 -13.29
CA CYS A 306 -2.72 -10.45 -12.79
C CYS A 306 -4.15 -9.89 -12.70
N ALA A 307 -4.32 -8.65 -12.24
CA ALA A 307 -5.63 -8.03 -12.11
C ALA A 307 -6.32 -7.82 -13.48
N THR A 308 -5.54 -7.48 -14.50
CA THR A 308 -6.06 -7.15 -15.84
C THR A 308 -6.12 -8.35 -16.80
N ALA A 309 -5.58 -9.50 -16.40
CA ALA A 309 -5.67 -10.75 -17.14
C ALA A 309 -7.09 -11.34 -17.07
N ALA A 310 -7.96 -10.91 -17.99
CA ALA A 310 -9.28 -11.51 -18.16
C ALA A 310 -9.17 -12.82 -18.97
N PRO A 311 -9.81 -13.93 -18.52
CA PRO A 311 -9.90 -15.14 -19.32
C PRO A 311 -10.70 -14.88 -20.62
N LEU A 312 -10.39 -15.66 -21.66
CA LEU A 312 -11.05 -15.62 -22.97
C LEU A 312 -12.51 -16.08 -22.90
#